data_AF-A0A3N1HCQ5-F1
#
_entry.id   AF-A0A3N1HCQ5-F1
#
_cell.length_a   1.000
_cell.length_b   1.000
_cell.length_c   1.000
_cell.angle_alpha   90.00
_cell.angle_beta   90.00
_cell.angle_gamma   90.00
#
_symmetry.space_group_name_H-M   'P 1'
#
loop_
_entity.id
_entity.type
_entity.pdbx_description
1 polymer ?
#
loop_
_entity_poly.entity_id
_entity_poly.type
_entity_poly.pdbx_seq_one_letter_code
_entity_poly.pdbx_strand_id
1 'polypeptide(L)'
;MTAATGAKPKYAVFLRANSFGRAMALAGFRSEYALAKAMGLNRSTVKRVRTGELMPGPGFIAGALKALAPMAFEDLFEVDVSEG
;
A
#
# COMPACT_ATOMS: atom_id res chain seq x y z
N MET A 1 24.95 -2.19 22.73
CA MET A 1 23.63 -2.35 22.08
C MET A 1 23.86 -2.69 20.63
N THR A 2 23.88 -3.97 20.30
CA THR A 2 24.05 -4.52 18.96
C THR A 2 22.74 -4.39 18.20
N ALA A 3 22.75 -3.68 17.06
CA ALA A 3 21.63 -3.70 16.13
C ALA A 3 21.46 -5.13 15.61
N ALA A 4 20.26 -5.69 15.77
CA ALA A 4 19.90 -6.90 15.05
C ALA A 4 19.94 -6.57 13.57
N THR A 5 20.88 -7.18 12.84
CA THR A 5 20.87 -7.23 11.37
C THR A 5 19.60 -7.98 10.97
N GLY A 6 18.49 -7.26 10.84
CA GLY A 6 17.23 -7.83 10.37
C GLY A 6 17.41 -8.25 8.92
N ALA A 7 17.49 -9.56 8.68
CA ALA A 7 17.51 -10.11 7.33
C ALA A 7 16.29 -9.56 6.57
N LYS A 8 16.52 -9.02 5.38
CA LYS A 8 15.45 -8.55 4.50
C LYS A 8 14.51 -9.74 4.24
N PRO A 9 13.19 -9.59 4.43
CA PRO A 9 12.27 -10.70 4.27
C PRO A 9 12.33 -11.20 2.81
N LYS A 10 12.39 -12.53 2.64
CA LYS A 10 12.45 -13.17 1.32
C LYS A 10 11.27 -12.78 0.42
N TYR A 11 10.10 -12.60 1.02
CA TYR A 11 8.88 -12.19 0.33
C TYR A 11 8.41 -10.85 0.87
N ALA A 12 7.95 -9.98 -0.02
CA ALA A 12 7.39 -8.69 0.32
C ALA A 12 6.12 -8.40 -0.47
N VAL A 13 5.26 -7.57 0.09
CA VAL A 13 4.07 -7.07 -0.59
C VAL A 13 4.44 -5.77 -1.30
N PHE A 14 4.08 -5.66 -2.57
CA PHE A 14 4.25 -4.46 -3.38
C PHE A 14 2.89 -3.91 -3.80
N LEU A 15 2.82 -2.59 -3.96
CA LEU A 15 1.62 -1.93 -4.46
C LEU A 15 1.60 -1.99 -5.99
N ARG A 16 0.51 -2.48 -6.57
CA ARG A 16 0.24 -2.32 -8.00
C ARG A 16 -0.20 -0.88 -8.27
N ALA A 17 0.75 0.07 -8.32
CA ALA A 17 0.47 1.51 -8.34
C ALA A 17 -0.56 1.95 -9.40
N ASN A 18 -0.48 1.37 -10.61
CA ASN A 18 -1.43 1.64 -11.69
C ASN A 18 -2.84 1.11 -11.39
N SER A 19 -2.96 -0.13 -10.91
CA SER A 19 -4.25 -0.70 -10.51
C SER A 19 -4.86 0.04 -9.32
N PHE A 20 -4.03 0.41 -8.34
CA PHE A 20 -4.44 1.21 -7.20
C PHE A 20 -4.97 2.59 -7.62
N GLY A 21 -4.28 3.28 -8.53
CA GLY A 21 -4.75 4.56 -9.07
C GLY A 21 -6.11 4.44 -9.78
N ARG A 22 -6.33 3.37 -10.54
CA ARG A 22 -7.65 3.09 -11.16
C ARG A 22 -8.72 2.79 -10.12
N ALA A 23 -8.41 1.96 -9.11
CA ALA A 23 -9.33 1.64 -8.03
C ALA A 23 -9.74 2.89 -7.24
N MET A 24 -8.80 3.81 -6.97
CA MET A 24 -9.11 5.11 -6.37
C MET A 24 -10.13 5.90 -7.19
N ALA A 25 -9.93 5.99 -8.51
CA ALA A 25 -10.83 6.72 -9.39
C ALA A 25 -12.22 6.07 -9.44
N LEU A 26 -12.29 4.74 -9.52
CA LEU A 26 -13.55 3.98 -9.51
C LEU A 26 -14.32 4.13 -8.19
N ALA A 27 -13.60 4.19 -7.07
CA ALA A 27 -14.18 4.44 -5.74
C ALA A 27 -14.53 5.92 -5.51
N GLY A 28 -14.30 6.81 -6.49
CA GLY A 28 -14.64 8.23 -6.41
C GLY A 28 -13.65 9.11 -5.65
N PHE A 29 -12.46 8.60 -5.28
CA PHE A 29 -11.44 9.38 -4.60
C PHE A 29 -10.67 10.26 -5.59
N ARG A 30 -10.89 11.58 -5.49
CA ARG A 30 -10.23 12.59 -6.34
C ARG A 30 -8.86 13.06 -5.83
N SER A 31 -8.44 12.62 -4.64
CA SER A 31 -7.14 12.99 -4.07
C SER A 31 -6.60 11.93 -3.12
N GLU A 32 -5.27 11.90 -2.97
CA GLU A 32 -4.60 11.09 -1.95
C GLU A 32 -5.05 11.44 -0.54
N TYR A 33 -5.37 12.71 -0.30
CA TYR A 33 -5.81 13.17 1.02
C TYR A 33 -7.17 12.56 1.40
N ALA A 34 -8.13 12.56 0.47
CA ALA A 34 -9.45 11.97 0.69
C ALA A 34 -9.35 10.47 0.95
N LEU A 35 -8.53 9.77 0.15
CA LEU A 35 -8.26 8.35 0.36
C LEU A 35 -7.57 8.11 1.70
N ALA A 36 -6.53 8.86 2.05
CA ALA A 36 -5.80 8.69 3.30
C ALA A 36 -6.73 8.83 4.51
N LYS A 37 -7.66 9.80 4.48
CA LYS A 37 -8.71 9.94 5.49
C LYS A 37 -9.62 8.71 5.56
N ALA A 38 -10.06 8.18 4.42
CA ALA A 38 -10.89 6.97 4.36
C ALA A 38 -10.16 5.72 4.87
N MET A 39 -8.84 5.64 4.67
CA MET A 39 -7.99 4.56 5.17
C MET A 39 -7.58 4.73 6.64
N GLY A 40 -7.83 5.89 7.26
CA GLY A 40 -7.34 6.23 8.60
C GLY A 40 -5.83 6.43 8.67
N LEU A 41 -5.20 6.90 7.59
CA LEU A 41 -3.75 7.06 7.46
C LEU A 41 -3.33 8.52 7.24
N ASN A 42 -2.05 8.79 7.46
CA ASN A 42 -1.45 10.04 7.03
C ASN A 42 -1.31 10.06 5.49
N ARG A 43 -1.62 11.20 4.86
CA ARG A 43 -1.40 11.43 3.43
C ARG A 43 0.04 11.12 3.01
N SER A 44 1.04 11.47 3.82
CA SER A 44 2.46 11.21 3.50
C SER A 44 2.75 9.72 3.38
N THR A 45 2.14 8.88 4.24
CA THR A 45 2.22 7.42 4.14
C THR A 45 1.64 6.94 2.81
N VAL A 46 0.46 7.44 2.42
CA VAL A 46 -0.16 7.05 1.15
C VAL A 46 0.69 7.43 -0.05
N LYS A 47 1.20 8.66 -0.06
CA LYS A 47 2.09 9.13 -1.12
C LYS A 47 3.33 8.25 -1.23
N ARG A 48 4.03 8.00 -0.12
CA ARG A 48 5.29 7.23 -0.08
C ARG A 48 5.11 5.78 -0.52
N VAL A 49 4.00 5.13 -0.14
CA VAL A 49 3.71 3.79 -0.64
C VAL A 49 3.41 3.80 -2.13
N ARG A 50 2.68 4.82 -2.61
CA ARG A 50 2.34 4.96 -4.03
C ARG A 50 3.54 5.28 -4.92
N THR A 51 4.54 6.00 -4.40
CA THR A 51 5.80 6.29 -5.11
C THR A 51 6.86 5.20 -4.95
N GLY A 52 6.58 4.14 -4.17
CA GLY A 52 7.54 3.06 -3.90
C GLY A 52 8.62 3.41 -2.87
N GLU A 53 8.57 4.60 -2.25
CA GLU A 53 9.49 5.03 -1.18
C GLU A 53 9.24 4.29 0.14
N LEU A 54 8.09 3.63 0.30
CA LEU A 54 7.74 2.85 1.48
C LEU A 54 7.00 1.58 1.05
N MET A 55 7.36 0.44 1.65
CA MET A 55 6.60 -0.80 1.45
C MET A 55 5.24 -0.72 2.14
N PRO A 56 4.16 -1.24 1.53
CA PRO A 56 2.84 -1.30 2.15
C PRO A 56 2.87 -2.19 3.41
N GLY A 57 2.65 -1.57 4.57
CA GLY A 57 2.49 -2.30 5.84
C GLY A 57 1.05 -2.78 6.08
N PRO A 58 0.80 -3.57 7.14
CA PRO A 58 -0.51 -4.15 7.44
C PRO A 58 -1.65 -3.11 7.50
N GLY A 59 -1.42 -1.96 8.13
CA GLY A 59 -2.42 -0.89 8.21
C GLY A 59 -2.74 -0.26 6.86
N PHE A 60 -1.75 -0.17 5.95
CA PHE A 60 -1.98 0.30 4.59
C PHE A 60 -2.83 -0.69 3.81
N ILE A 61 -2.47 -1.98 3.87
CA ILE A 61 -3.18 -3.06 3.16
C ILE A 61 -4.63 -3.16 3.62
N ALA A 62 -4.86 -3.22 4.94
CA ALA A 62 -6.20 -3.30 5.50
C ALA A 62 -7.05 -2.06 5.16
N GLY A 63 -6.46 -0.86 5.28
CA GLY A 63 -7.14 0.39 4.93
C GLY A 63 -7.53 0.45 3.45
N ALA A 64 -6.64 0.00 2.56
CA ALA A 64 -6.90 -0.04 1.12
C ALA A 64 -8.08 -0.98 0.78
N LEU A 65 -8.06 -2.21 1.30
CA LEU A 65 -9.11 -3.20 1.05
C LEU A 65 -10.48 -2.76 1.57
N LYS A 66 -10.51 -1.97 2.65
CA LYS A 66 -11.77 -1.40 3.17
C LYS A 66 -12.21 -0.17 2.39
N ALA A 67 -11.31 0.77 2.13
CA ALA A 67 -11.66 2.03 1.47
C ALA A 67 -11.99 1.85 -0.01
N LEU A 68 -11.37 0.86 -0.67
CA LEU A 68 -11.53 0.58 -2.10
C LEU A 68 -12.37 -0.68 -2.35
N ALA A 69 -13.24 -1.07 -1.43
CA ALA A 69 -14.17 -2.17 -1.66
C ALA A 69 -14.97 -1.94 -2.97
N PRO A 70 -15.20 -2.97 -3.79
CA PRO A 70 -15.02 -4.40 -3.51
C PRO A 70 -13.67 -5.00 -3.95
N MET A 71 -12.61 -4.20 -4.14
CA MET A 71 -11.30 -4.72 -4.58
C MET A 71 -10.73 -5.77 -3.62
N ALA A 72 -10.16 -6.83 -4.19
CA ALA A 72 -9.44 -7.88 -3.46
C ALA A 72 -7.95 -7.52 -3.29
N PHE A 73 -7.22 -8.36 -2.56
CA PHE A 73 -5.78 -8.15 -2.33
C PHE A 73 -5.01 -8.15 -3.64
N GLU A 74 -5.28 -9.11 -4.50
CA GLU A 74 -4.57 -9.37 -5.76
C GLU A 74 -4.80 -8.26 -6.81
N ASP A 75 -5.92 -7.52 -6.69
CA ASP A 75 -6.23 -6.36 -7.54
C ASP A 75 -5.31 -5.17 -7.24
N LEU A 76 -4.92 -5.01 -5.97
CA LEU A 76 -4.22 -3.83 -5.46
C LEU A 76 -2.75 -4.10 -5.16
N PHE A 77 -2.40 -5.35 -4.86
CA PHE A 77 -1.11 -5.75 -4.35
C PHE A 77 -0.58 -6.97 -5.09
N GLU A 78 0.73 -7.16 -4.99
CA GLU A 78 1.40 -8.38 -5.40
C GLU A 78 2.38 -8.82 -4.32
N VAL A 79 2.64 -10.13 -4.25
CA VAL A 79 3.68 -10.70 -3.41
C VAL A 79 4.83 -11.07 -4.33
N ASP A 80 6.01 -10.49 -4.09
CA ASP A 80 7.20 -10.77 -4.89
C ASP A 80 8.39 -11.11 -3.98
N VAL A 81 9.37 -11.80 -4.56
CA VAL A 81 10.64 -12.11 -3.93
C VAL A 81 11.47 -10.85 -3.91
N SER A 82 11.80 -10.38 -2.70
CA SER A 82 12.89 -9.43 -2.57
C SER A 82 14.17 -10.22 -2.80
N GLU A 83 14.72 -10.21 -4.01
CA GLU A 83 16.09 -10.67 -4.25
C GLU A 83 16.98 -9.98 -3.19
N GLY A 84 17.65 -10.81 -2.39
CA GLY A 84 18.39 -10.42 -1.19
C GLY A 84 19.62 -9.60 -1.53
#